data_AF-A0A1Z4KRF7-F1
#
_entry.id   AF-A0A1Z4KRF7-F1
#
_cell.length_a   1.000
_cell.length_b   1.000
_cell.length_c   1.000
_cell.angle_alpha   90.00
_cell.angle_beta   90.00
_cell.angle_gamma   90.00
#
_symmetry.space_group_name_H-M   'P 1'
#
loop_
_entity.id
_entity.type
_entity.pdbx_description
1 polymer ?
#
loop_
_entity_poly.entity_id
_entity_poly.type
_entity_poly.pdbx_seq_one_letter_code
_entity_poly.pdbx_strand_id
1 'polypeptide(L)' 'MTTHYRYTYTSVYRQTETTVKQIVDRILRSGKMSPQDHALLTSAVFNHHDIDEQERRQINRIFDHIQTGQLKLINW' A
#
# COMPACT_ATOMS: atom_id res chain seq x y z
N MET A 1 6.46 -2.37 -33.96
CA MET A 1 5.84 -1.27 -33.20
C MET A 1 5.59 -1.76 -31.77
N THR A 2 6.64 -1.88 -30.95
CA THR A 2 6.59 -2.75 -29.76
C THR A 2 7.35 -2.20 -28.54
N THR A 3 7.58 -0.89 -28.48
CA THR A 3 8.47 -0.30 -27.46
C THR A 3 7.74 0.60 -26.45
N HIS A 4 6.54 1.12 -26.77
CA HIS A 4 5.83 2.07 -25.91
C HIS A 4 5.16 1.44 -24.67
N TYR A 5 4.63 0.22 -24.78
CA TYR A 5 3.86 -0.41 -23.71
C TYR A 5 4.72 -0.78 -22.48
N ARG A 6 6.01 -1.08 -22.65
CA ARG A 6 6.90 -1.40 -21.52
C ARG A 6 7.20 -0.17 -20.66
N TYR A 7 7.31 1.01 -21.28
CA TYR A 7 7.60 2.24 -20.56
C TYR A 7 6.42 2.72 -19.74
N THR A 8 5.21 2.68 -20.30
CA THR A 8 3.99 3.12 -19.60
C THR A 8 3.64 2.20 -18.44
N TYR A 9 3.79 0.88 -18.59
CA TYR A 9 3.56 -0.07 -17.51
C TYR A 9 4.55 0.13 -16.35
N THR A 10 5.83 0.31 -16.66
CA THR A 10 6.88 0.50 -15.65
C THR A 10 6.70 1.82 -14.88
N SER A 11 6.25 2.90 -15.53
CA SER A 11 6.03 4.19 -14.86
C SER A 11 4.80 4.18 -13.95
N VAL A 12 3.71 3.57 -14.41
CA VAL A 12 2.47 3.46 -13.62
C VAL A 12 2.71 2.59 -12.38
N TYR A 13 3.41 1.46 -12.57
CA TYR A 13 3.79 0.54 -11.50
C TYR A 13 4.66 1.20 -10.41
N ARG A 14 5.68 1.98 -10.81
CA ARG A 14 6.50 2.75 -9.85
C ARG A 14 5.69 3.79 -9.08
N GLN A 15 4.71 4.39 -9.75
CA GLN A 15 3.87 5.41 -9.12
C GLN A 15 2.90 4.78 -8.10
N THR A 16 2.35 3.61 -8.38
CA THR A 16 1.51 2.88 -7.43
C THR A 16 2.30 2.32 -6.26
N GLU A 17 3.48 1.75 -6.51
CA GLU A 17 4.41 1.32 -5.48
C GLU A 17 4.74 2.49 -4.51
N THR A 18 5.03 3.67 -5.08
CA THR A 18 5.29 4.88 -4.30
C THR A 18 4.07 5.30 -3.49
N THR A 19 2.87 5.19 -4.06
CA THR A 19 1.61 5.60 -3.41
C THR A 19 1.25 4.67 -2.25
N VAL A 20 1.31 3.35 -2.45
CA VAL A 20 1.03 2.35 -1.39
C VAL A 20 2.02 2.51 -0.25
N LYS A 21 3.31 2.66 -0.55
CA LYS A 21 4.34 2.88 0.46
C LYS A 21 4.11 4.15 1.28
N GLN A 22 3.73 5.26 0.64
CA GLN A 22 3.44 6.52 1.35
C GLN A 22 2.24 6.38 2.30
N ILE A 23 1.19 5.68 1.90
CA ILE A 23 0.03 5.41 2.75
C ILE A 23 0.44 4.54 3.95
N VAL A 24 1.18 3.46 3.71
CA VAL A 24 1.67 2.57 4.77
C VAL A 24 2.57 3.34 5.74
N ASP A 25 3.55 4.09 5.25
CA ASP A 25 4.45 4.86 6.12
C ASP A 25 3.69 5.91 6.94
N ARG A 26 2.61 6.51 6.41
CA ARG A 26 1.72 7.41 7.19
C ARG A 26 0.99 6.67 8.31
N ILE A 27 0.44 5.49 8.03
CA ILE A 27 -0.27 4.65 9.01
C ILE A 27 0.70 4.17 10.11
N LEU A 28 1.89 3.73 9.73
CA LEU A 28 2.88 3.26 10.69
C LEU A 28 3.39 4.41 11.57
N ARG A 29 3.59 5.61 11.01
CA ARG A 29 3.99 6.81 11.77
C ARG A 29 2.93 7.27 12.75
N SER A 30 1.65 7.16 12.42
CA SER A 30 0.57 7.55 13.33
C SER A 30 0.39 6.54 14.48
N GLY A 31 0.86 5.30 14.31
CA GLY A 31 0.60 4.19 15.23
C GLY A 31 -0.89 3.81 15.31
N LYS A 32 -1.70 4.33 14.38
CA LYS A 32 -3.16 4.14 14.36
C LYS A 32 -3.66 3.95 12.94
N MET A 33 -4.59 3.02 12.76
CA MET A 33 -5.27 2.80 11.49
C MET A 33 -6.77 2.99 11.66
N SER A 34 -7.32 3.98 10.96
CA SER A 34 -8.77 4.22 10.89
C SER A 34 -9.41 3.47 9.71
N PRO A 35 -10.75 3.32 9.68
CA PRO A 35 -11.43 2.75 8.51
C PRO A 35 -11.17 3.53 7.22
N GLN A 36 -10.92 4.84 7.33
CA GLN A 36 -10.58 5.71 6.19
C GLN A 36 -9.19 5.38 5.66
N ASP A 37 -8.21 5.15 6.55
CA ASP A 37 -6.86 4.73 6.16
C ASP A 37 -6.88 3.36 5.49
N HIS A 38 -7.71 2.44 5.99
CA HIS A 38 -7.91 1.13 5.39
C HIS A 38 -8.58 1.19 4.02
N ALA A 39 -9.63 2.00 3.86
CA ALA A 39 -10.27 2.21 2.57
C ALA A 39 -9.29 2.81 1.56
N LEU A 40 -8.47 3.78 1.99
CA LEU A 40 -7.44 4.39 1.16
C LEU A 40 -6.37 3.38 0.73
N LEU A 41 -5.87 2.57 1.67
CA LEU A 41 -4.90 1.52 1.38
C LEU A 41 -5.47 0.47 0.42
N THR A 42 -6.69 0.00 0.69
CA THR A 42 -7.40 -0.97 -0.16
C THR A 42 -7.56 -0.41 -1.57
N SER A 43 -8.05 0.82 -1.72
CA SER A 43 -8.18 1.47 -3.02
C SER A 43 -6.85 1.56 -3.77
N ALA A 44 -5.75 1.89 -3.07
CA ALA A 44 -4.43 1.99 -3.69
C ALA A 44 -3.88 0.64 -4.15
N VAL A 45 -4.02 -0.40 -3.34
CA VAL A 45 -3.55 -1.77 -3.63
C VAL A 45 -4.39 -2.44 -4.73
N PHE A 46 -5.71 -2.28 -4.70
CA PHE A 46 -6.61 -2.91 -5.68
C PHE A 46 -6.81 -2.08 -6.95
N ASN A 47 -6.09 -0.96 -7.12
CA ASN A 47 -6.15 -0.16 -8.34
C ASN A 47 -5.50 -0.88 -9.54
N HIS A 48 -4.73 -1.95 -9.30
CA HIS A 48 -4.09 -2.78 -10.32
C HIS A 48 -4.61 -4.21 -10.28
N HIS A 49 -4.52 -4.89 -11.43
CA HIS A 49 -5.11 -6.22 -11.62
C HIS A 49 -4.49 -7.30 -10.73
N ASP A 50 -3.22 -7.14 -10.33
CA ASP A 50 -2.48 -8.07 -9.49
C ASP A 50 -1.74 -7.31 -8.39
N ILE A 51 -1.74 -7.89 -7.19
CA ILE A 51 -0.91 -7.42 -6.07
C ILE A 51 0.50 -7.95 -6.28
N ASP A 52 1.46 -7.04 -6.35
CA ASP A 52 2.86 -7.41 -6.51
C ASP A 52 3.56 -7.76 -5.17
N GLU A 53 4.80 -8.25 -5.26
CA GLU A 53 5.59 -8.60 -4.08
C GLU A 53 5.92 -7.39 -3.17
N GLN A 54 6.13 -6.20 -3.73
CA GLN A 54 6.40 -4.97 -2.97
C GLN A 54 5.18 -4.54 -2.15
N GLU A 55 4.01 -4.52 -2.77
CA GLU A 55 2.72 -4.20 -2.17
C GLU A 55 2.40 -5.22 -1.07
N ARG A 56 2.61 -6.51 -1.34
CA ARG A 56 2.50 -7.58 -0.34
C ARG A 56 3.42 -7.34 0.86
N ARG A 57 4.67 -6.91 0.62
CA ARG A 57 5.60 -6.53 1.69
C ARG A 57 5.11 -5.32 2.50
N GLN A 58 4.51 -4.31 1.86
CA GLN A 58 3.94 -3.18 2.59
C GLN A 58 2.74 -3.59 3.45
N ILE A 59 1.88 -4.46 2.93
CA ILE A 59 0.73 -5.01 3.67
C ILE A 59 1.22 -5.83 4.87
N ASN A 60 2.21 -6.70 4.68
CA ASN A 60 2.79 -7.48 5.77
C ASN A 60 3.37 -6.59 6.88
N ARG A 61 4.04 -5.48 6.54
CA ARG A 61 4.53 -4.52 7.55
C ARG A 61 3.42 -3.98 8.45
N ILE A 62 2.22 -3.75 7.91
CA ILE A 62 1.06 -3.32 8.71
C ILE A 62 0.66 -4.43 9.68
N PHE A 63 0.52 -5.66 9.19
CA PHE A 63 0.17 -6.81 10.04
C PHE A 63 1.21 -7.05 11.14
N ASP A 64 2.50 -6.92 10.84
CA ASP A 64 3.58 -7.03 11.82
C ASP A 64 3.44 -5.97 12.93
N HIS A 65 3.10 -4.72 12.58
CA HIS A 65 2.93 -3.65 13.56
C HIS A 65 1.64 -3.83 14.39
N ILE A 66 0.60 -4.43 13.82
CA ILE A 66 -0.60 -4.81 14.58
C ILE A 66 -0.25 -5.92 15.58
N GLN A 67 0.44 -6.96 15.14
CA GLN A 67 0.81 -8.10 15.98
C GLN A 67 1.75 -7.71 17.13
N THR A 68 2.69 -6.80 16.87
CA THR A 68 3.61 -6.27 17.89
C THR A 68 2.97 -5.20 18.78
N GLY A 69 1.72 -4.80 18.51
CA GLY A 69 1.01 -3.76 19.27
C GLY A 69 1.48 -2.34 19.00
N GLN A 70 2.35 -2.14 18.01
CA GLN A 70 2.86 -0.83 17.56
C GLN A 70 1.82 -0.07 16.72
N LEU A 71 0.84 -0.76 16.15
CA LEU A 71 -0.28 -0.18 15.41
C LEU A 71 -1.61 -0.59 16.07
N LYS A 72 -2.47 0.39 16.34
CA LYS A 72 -3.82 0.16 16.88
C LYS A 72 -4.89 0.46 15.84
N LEU A 73 -5.86 -0.44 15.70
CA LEU A 73 -7.07 -0.16 14.94
C LEU A 73 -7.96 0.77 15.78
N ILE A 74 -8.39 1.88 15.20
CA ILE A 74 -9.25 2.86 15.87
C ILE A 74 -10.58 2.99 15.13
N ASN A 75 -11.66 3.24 15.87
CA ASN A 75 -13.00 3.50 15.31
C ASN A 75 -13.49 2.39 14.36
N TRP A 76 -13.28 1.13 14.77
CA TRP A 76 -13.62 -0.07 14.01
C TRP A 76 -14.91 -0.71 14.52
#